data_AF-A0A3M0JIS0-F1
#
_entry.id   AF-A0A3M0JIS0-F1
#
_cell.length_a   1.000
_cell.length_b   1.000
_cell.length_c   1.000
_cell.angle_alpha   90.00
_cell.angle_beta   90.00
_cell.angle_gamma   90.00
#
_symmetry.space_group_name_H-M   'P 1'
#
loop_
_entity.id
_entity.type
_entity.pdbx_description
1 polymer ?
#
loop_
_entity_poly.entity_id
_entity_poly.type
_entity_poly.pdbx_seq_one_letter_code
_entity_poly.pdbx_strand_id
1 'polypeptide(L)'
;MATEAREIVELCDNCHALGAPLSAGINPRGLKALELWQIDVTQVSEFGRLRYVQVTVETFSSAMWPSAHTGEKARDVIAHWRQAFAVVTYLLL
;
A
#
# COMPACT_ATOMS: atom_id res chain seq x y z
N MET A 1 15.11 8.05 -40.88
CA MET A 1 16.01 9.00 -40.19
C MET A 1 15.72 9.16 -38.70
N ALA A 2 14.65 9.80 -38.24
CA ALA A 2 14.44 9.99 -36.79
C ALA A 2 14.23 8.67 -36.01
N THR A 3 13.60 7.69 -36.64
CA THR A 3 13.37 6.34 -36.09
C THR A 3 14.65 5.51 -36.01
N GLU A 4 15.48 5.52 -37.07
CA GLU A 4 16.75 4.78 -37.11
C GLU A 4 17.74 5.32 -36.06
N ALA A 5 17.84 6.64 -35.91
CA ALA A 5 18.69 7.26 -34.90
C ALA A 5 18.27 6.85 -33.47
N ARG A 6 16.95 6.68 -33.25
CA ARG A 6 16.42 6.26 -31.96
C ARG A 6 16.73 4.79 -31.67
N GLU A 7 16.56 3.89 -32.65
CA GLU A 7 16.92 2.48 -32.50
C GLU A 7 18.41 2.28 -32.19
N ILE A 8 19.30 3.05 -32.85
CA ILE A 8 20.74 2.99 -32.60
C ILE A 8 21.08 3.39 -31.16
N VAL A 9 20.40 4.40 -30.63
CA VAL A 9 20.60 4.85 -29.23
C VAL A 9 20.01 3.85 -28.23
N GLU A 10 18.86 3.24 -28.52
CA GLU A 10 18.25 2.20 -27.69
C GLU A 10 19.11 0.92 -27.62
N LEU A 11 19.87 0.59 -28.68
CA LEU A 11 20.76 -0.58 -28.73
C LEU A 11 22.16 -0.34 -28.15
N CYS A 12 22.47 0.89 -27.72
CA CYS A 12 23.79 1.27 -27.22
C CYS A 12 23.88 1.04 -25.69
N ASP A 13 24.65 0.04 -25.27
CA ASP A 13 24.85 -0.31 -23.85
C ASP A 13 25.39 0.87 -23.00
N ASN A 14 26.29 1.68 -23.56
CA ASN A 14 26.82 2.87 -22.88
C ASN A 14 25.76 3.99 -22.76
N CYS A 15 24.78 4.00 -23.64
CA CYS A 15 23.72 5.00 -23.69
C CYS A 15 22.59 4.67 -22.71
N HIS A 16 22.43 3.39 -22.32
CA HIS A 16 21.50 2.99 -21.26
C HIS A 16 21.80 3.66 -19.92
N ALA A 17 23.07 3.92 -19.60
CA ALA A 17 23.47 4.65 -18.40
C ALA A 17 23.05 6.13 -18.42
N LEU A 18 22.73 6.68 -19.60
CA LEU A 18 22.21 8.04 -19.81
C LEU A 18 20.67 8.09 -19.89
N GLY A 19 20.01 6.93 -19.79
CA GLY A 19 18.55 6.84 -19.76
C GLY A 19 17.99 7.61 -18.56
N ALA A 20 16.82 8.22 -18.73
CA ALA A 20 16.14 8.88 -17.63
C ALA A 20 15.95 7.88 -16.47
N PRO A 21 16.18 8.30 -15.21
CA PRO A 21 15.92 7.44 -14.07
C PRO A 21 14.48 6.94 -14.15
N LEU A 22 14.27 5.64 -13.92
CA LEU A 22 12.93 5.09 -13.72
C LEU A 22 12.25 5.94 -12.64
N SER A 23 11.07 6.48 -12.93
CA SER A 23 10.35 7.26 -11.92
C SER A 23 10.10 6.34 -10.73
N ALA A 24 10.54 6.76 -9.54
CA ALA A 24 10.22 6.02 -8.32
C ALA A 24 8.69 5.94 -8.21
N GLY A 25 8.15 4.72 -8.21
CA GLY A 25 6.72 4.52 -7.98
C GLY A 25 6.35 5.10 -6.61
N ILE A 26 5.26 5.86 -6.55
CA ILE A 26 4.71 6.40 -5.29
C ILE A 26 3.45 5.61 -4.96
N ASN A 27 3.23 5.32 -3.67
CA ASN A 27 2.00 4.70 -3.22
C ASN A 27 0.79 5.61 -3.55
N PRO A 28 -0.27 5.07 -4.19
CA PRO A 28 -1.48 5.83 -4.47
C PRO A 28 -2.10 6.38 -3.18
N ARG A 29 -2.67 7.59 -3.27
CA ARG A 29 -3.33 8.27 -2.15
C ARG A 29 -4.72 8.72 -2.56
N GLY A 30 -5.70 8.52 -1.67
CA GLY A 30 -7.05 9.08 -1.84
C GLY A 30 -7.00 10.60 -1.92
N LEU A 31 -7.87 11.17 -2.75
CA LEU A 31 -8.06 12.62 -2.89
C LEU A 31 -9.09 13.15 -1.89
N LYS A 32 -9.94 12.27 -1.35
CA LYS A 32 -10.93 12.56 -0.31
C LYS A 32 -10.92 11.47 0.76
N ALA A 33 -11.43 11.82 1.94
CA ALA A 33 -11.61 10.86 3.03
C ALA A 33 -12.48 9.69 2.57
N LEU A 34 -12.13 8.49 3.04
CA LEU A 34 -12.83 7.22 2.80
C LEU A 34 -12.76 6.72 1.34
N GLU A 35 -11.98 7.35 0.47
CA GLU A 35 -11.85 6.97 -0.94
C GLU A 35 -10.89 5.79 -1.15
N LEU A 36 -9.73 5.82 -0.50
CA LEU A 36 -8.69 4.80 -0.67
C LEU A 36 -8.11 4.40 0.68
N TRP A 37 -8.08 3.10 0.90
CA TRP A 37 -7.59 2.47 2.10
C TRP A 37 -6.50 1.46 1.75
N GLN A 38 -5.48 1.37 2.58
CA GLN A 38 -4.45 0.35 2.48
C GLN A 38 -4.49 -0.51 3.74
N ILE A 39 -4.38 -1.82 3.56
CA ILE A 39 -4.32 -2.79 4.65
C ILE A 39 -3.07 -3.63 4.48
N ASP A 40 -2.42 -3.93 5.60
CA ASP A 40 -1.36 -4.93 5.66
C ASP A 40 -1.37 -5.66 7.00
N VAL A 41 -0.63 -6.75 7.10
CA VAL A 41 -0.44 -7.50 8.34
C VAL A 41 1.00 -7.44 8.78
N THR A 42 1.20 -7.12 10.05
CA THR A 42 2.51 -7.19 10.70
C THR A 42 2.47 -8.17 11.88
N GLN A 43 3.58 -8.84 12.14
CA GLN A 43 3.70 -9.79 13.23
C GLN A 43 4.38 -9.15 14.45
N VAL A 44 3.65 -9.10 15.57
CA VAL A 44 4.13 -8.58 16.85
C VAL A 44 4.17 -9.73 17.86
N SER A 45 5.38 -10.24 18.12
CA SER A 45 5.60 -11.46 18.90
C SER A 45 5.05 -11.40 20.33
N GLU A 46 5.02 -10.20 20.90
CA GLU A 46 4.59 -9.84 22.25
C GLU A 46 3.11 -10.11 22.48
N PHE A 47 2.31 -10.19 21.41
CA PHE A 47 0.88 -10.54 21.48
C PHE A 47 0.63 -12.06 21.47
N GLY A 48 1.68 -12.88 21.41
CA GLY A 48 1.60 -14.32 21.52
C GLY A 48 0.69 -14.95 20.46
N ARG A 49 -0.44 -15.54 20.89
CA ARG A 49 -1.42 -16.13 19.97
C ARG A 49 -2.07 -15.08 19.05
N LEU A 50 -2.11 -13.82 19.45
CA LEU A 50 -2.69 -12.71 18.69
C LEU A 50 -1.64 -11.90 17.91
N ARG A 51 -0.47 -12.50 17.62
CA ARG A 51 0.66 -11.80 16.97
C ARG A 51 0.36 -11.19 15.61
N TYR A 52 -0.70 -11.62 14.90
CA TYR A 52 -1.03 -11.13 13.57
C TYR A 52 -1.83 -9.83 13.69
N VAL A 53 -1.13 -8.69 13.65
CA VAL A 53 -1.74 -7.37 13.75
C VAL A 53 -2.07 -6.89 12.34
N GLN A 54 -3.35 -6.86 12.04
CA GLN A 54 -3.85 -6.26 10.81
C GLN A 54 -3.97 -4.76 11.03
N VAL A 55 -3.42 -3.97 10.11
CA VAL A 55 -3.43 -2.51 10.18
C VAL A 55 -4.04 -1.98 8.90
N THR A 56 -5.12 -1.22 9.04
CA THR A 56 -5.72 -0.47 7.94
C THR A 56 -5.44 1.02 8.13
N VAL A 57 -5.08 1.70 7.04
CA VAL A 57 -4.90 3.16 7.00
C VAL A 57 -5.79 3.78 5.92
N GLU A 58 -6.49 4.84 6.29
CA GLU A 58 -7.20 5.71 5.35
C GLU A 58 -6.17 6.69 4.77
N THR A 59 -5.94 6.61 3.46
CA THR A 59 -4.75 7.24 2.86
C THR A 59 -4.86 8.77 2.74
N PHE A 60 -6.07 9.35 2.77
CA PHE A 60 -6.23 10.80 2.72
C PHE A 60 -5.80 11.48 4.04
N SER A 61 -6.39 11.07 5.16
CA SER A 61 -6.18 11.63 6.50
C SER A 61 -5.09 10.93 7.31
N SER A 62 -4.63 9.76 6.86
CA SER A 62 -3.71 8.87 7.60
C SER A 62 -4.30 8.31 8.90
N ALA A 63 -5.63 8.33 9.05
CA ALA A 63 -6.29 7.65 10.17
C ALA A 63 -6.04 6.14 10.09
N MET A 64 -5.64 5.53 11.21
CA MET A 64 -5.27 4.12 11.27
C MET A 64 -6.15 3.33 12.23
N TRP A 65 -6.38 2.07 11.90
CA TRP A 65 -7.00 1.09 12.78
C TRP A 65 -6.15 -0.18 12.84
N PRO A 66 -5.53 -0.47 14.00
CA PRO A 66 -4.89 -1.76 14.25
C PRO A 66 -5.85 -2.72 14.96
N SER A 67 -5.85 -4.00 14.57
CA SER A 67 -6.43 -5.06 15.42
C SER A 67 -5.64 -6.36 15.38
N ALA A 68 -5.58 -7.03 16.53
CA ALA A 68 -4.76 -8.21 16.75
C ALA A 68 -5.57 -9.50 16.58
N HIS A 69 -5.05 -10.44 15.79
CA HIS A 69 -5.76 -11.66 15.37
C HIS A 69 -4.94 -12.92 15.58
N THR A 70 -5.63 -14.06 15.59
CA THR A 70 -4.99 -15.38 15.71
C THR A 70 -4.35 -15.89 14.42
N GLY A 71 -4.58 -15.21 13.29
CA GLY A 71 -4.08 -15.58 11.97
C GLY A 71 -4.41 -14.53 10.91
N GLU A 72 -4.10 -14.87 9.66
CA GLU A 72 -4.21 -13.99 8.48
C GLU A 72 -5.32 -14.45 7.52
N LYS A 73 -6.20 -15.35 7.97
CA LYS A 73 -7.21 -15.94 7.09
C LYS A 73 -8.29 -14.92 6.77
N ALA A 74 -9.07 -15.20 5.73
CA ALA A 74 -10.19 -14.34 5.31
C ALA A 74 -11.13 -13.97 6.48
N ARG A 75 -11.39 -14.88 7.43
CA ARG A 75 -12.21 -14.61 8.62
C ARG A 75 -11.62 -13.49 9.50
N ASP A 76 -10.30 -13.46 9.64
CA ASP A 76 -9.57 -12.50 10.46
C ASP A 76 -9.59 -11.14 9.75
N VAL A 77 -9.35 -11.13 8.43
CA VAL A 77 -9.47 -9.94 7.55
C VAL A 77 -10.88 -9.35 7.57
N ILE A 78 -11.93 -10.18 7.46
CA ILE A 78 -13.33 -9.72 7.52
C ILE A 78 -13.63 -9.13 8.91
N ALA A 79 -13.17 -9.77 9.98
CA ALA A 79 -13.36 -9.26 11.34
C ALA A 79 -12.68 -7.90 11.54
N HIS A 80 -11.47 -7.73 11.02
CA HIS A 80 -10.76 -6.45 11.02
C HIS A 80 -11.50 -5.36 10.25
N TRP A 81 -11.94 -5.64 9.02
CA TRP A 81 -12.67 -4.65 8.20
C TRP A 81 -13.97 -4.21 8.84
N ARG A 82 -14.71 -5.12 9.48
CA ARG A 82 -15.92 -4.76 10.24
C ARG A 82 -15.61 -3.74 11.34
N GLN A 83 -14.50 -3.92 12.05
CA GLN A 83 -14.07 -2.98 13.08
C GLN A 83 -13.57 -1.66 12.48
N ALA A 84 -12.73 -1.72 11.44
CA ALA A 84 -12.16 -0.54 10.80
C ALA A 84 -13.26 0.37 10.23
N PHE A 85 -14.26 -0.19 9.54
CA PHE A 85 -15.40 0.57 9.05
C PHE A 85 -16.28 1.11 10.18
N ALA A 86 -16.44 0.37 11.28
CA ALA A 86 -17.22 0.86 12.42
C ALA A 86 -16.52 1.99 13.20
N VAL A 87 -15.20 2.11 13.11
CA VAL A 87 -14.45 3.12 13.88
C VAL A 87 -14.01 4.27 12.98
N VAL A 88 -13.22 4.00 11.94
CA VAL A 88 -12.57 5.03 11.14
C VAL A 88 -13.57 5.76 10.25
N THR A 89 -14.57 5.05 9.70
CA THR A 89 -15.63 5.73 8.93
C THR A 89 -16.40 6.71 9.81
N TYR A 90 -16.81 6.30 11.01
CA TYR A 90 -17.54 7.19 11.92
C TYR A 90 -16.67 8.33 12.47
N LEU A 91 -15.35 8.15 12.56
CA LEU A 91 -14.42 9.19 13.00
C LEU A 91 -14.20 10.27 11.92
N LEU A 92 -14.36 9.93 10.64
CA LEU A 92 -14.06 10.80 9.49
C LEU A 92 -15.32 11.33 8.79
N LEU A 93 -16.52 10.99 9.29
CA LEU A 93 -17.79 11.59 8.91
C LEU A 93 -18.09 12.81 9.79
#